data_AF-A0A9P6VFD9-F1
#
_entry.id   AF-A0A9P6VFD9-F1
#
_cell.length_a   1.000
_cell.length_b   1.000
_cell.length_c   1.000
_cell.angle_alpha   90.00
_cell.angle_beta   90.00
_cell.angle_gamma   90.00
#
_symmetry.space_group_name_H-M   'P 1'
#
loop_
_entity.id
_entity.type
_entity.pdbx_description
1 polymer ?
#
loop_
_entity_poly.entity_id
_entity_poly.type
_entity_poly.pdbx_seq_one_letter_code
_entity_poly.pdbx_strand_id
1 'polypeptide(L)'
;MPSADPTQSPSPPPSAPTANTPGPRAQAFIKLCNDALSKTLRSVSYDSFAACFPLIASQAPEALRTVHNMSRRGRGDGEETLRSKQDEFQRIIEEKSVVTNLNKLDDLVTDAKRRKARATSDEPPIPPHTLPASTIISAHLAPLQASQQSQLNAKIQTISSQNAGLVKTLTAQRSEIESLVGMLEGVVRDLEQAGGLLQAEGGQLAQGAREAEVAMAEV
;
A
#
# COMPACT_ATOMS: atom_id res chain seq x y z
N MET A 1 -22.27 32.69 38.46
CA MET A 1 -21.29 31.62 38.17
C MET A 1 -21.03 31.66 36.66
N PRO A 2 -19.77 31.56 36.23
CA PRO A 2 -19.26 32.21 35.02
C PRO A 2 -19.37 31.37 33.76
N SER A 3 -19.37 32.08 32.64
CA SER A 3 -19.41 31.63 31.24
C SER A 3 -18.31 30.62 30.90
N ALA A 4 -18.66 29.56 30.16
CA ALA A 4 -17.73 28.62 29.58
C ALA A 4 -17.21 29.16 28.23
N ASP A 5 -15.91 29.41 28.16
CA ASP A 5 -15.19 29.69 26.92
C ASP A 5 -15.14 28.44 26.01
N PRO A 6 -15.32 28.58 24.69
CA PRO A 6 -15.11 27.47 23.76
C PRO A 6 -13.62 27.19 23.59
N THR A 7 -13.25 25.96 23.92
CA THR A 7 -11.92 25.35 23.78
C THR A 7 -11.33 25.57 22.39
N GLN A 8 -10.13 26.17 22.36
CA GLN A 8 -9.26 26.24 21.18
C GLN A 8 -8.97 24.83 20.65
N SER A 9 -9.31 24.61 19.38
CA SER A 9 -8.98 23.38 18.65
C SER A 9 -7.47 23.31 18.39
N PRO A 10 -6.77 22.20 18.72
CA PRO A 10 -5.34 22.08 18.49
C PRO A 10 -5.03 21.98 17.00
N SER A 11 -4.03 22.72 16.54
CA SER A 11 -3.60 22.78 15.15
C SER A 11 -3.31 21.37 14.58
N PRO A 12 -3.61 21.12 13.29
CA PRO A 12 -3.35 19.83 12.67
C PRO A 12 -1.84 19.51 12.64
N PRO A 13 -1.47 18.23 12.77
CA PRO A 13 -0.08 17.80 12.72
C PRO A 13 0.57 18.18 11.38
N PRO A 14 1.89 18.49 11.36
CA PRO A 14 2.59 18.90 10.15
C PRO A 14 2.46 17.83 9.06
N SER A 15 2.22 18.30 7.83
CA SER A 15 2.07 17.48 6.64
C SER A 15 3.25 16.51 6.48
N ALA A 16 2.97 15.26 6.15
CA ALA A 16 3.99 14.24 5.93
C ALA A 16 5.04 14.74 4.92
N PRO A 17 6.35 14.58 5.20
CA PRO A 17 7.40 15.06 4.31
C PRO A 17 7.27 14.41 2.93
N THR A 18 7.09 15.23 1.91
CA THR A 18 7.11 14.79 0.51
C THR A 18 8.53 14.40 0.12
N ALA A 19 8.68 13.52 -0.88
CA ALA A 19 9.98 13.00 -1.33
C ALA A 19 11.00 14.09 -1.76
N ASN A 20 10.53 15.33 -1.96
CA ASN A 20 11.32 16.48 -2.38
C ASN A 20 11.75 17.38 -1.21
N THR A 21 11.21 17.18 -0.01
CA THR A 21 11.64 17.94 1.16
C THR A 21 13.03 17.47 1.59
N PRO A 22 14.02 18.37 1.73
CA PRO A 22 15.36 17.99 2.15
C PRO A 22 15.36 17.31 3.53
N GLY A 23 15.72 16.03 3.58
CA GLY A 23 16.00 15.32 4.83
C GLY A 23 17.29 15.79 5.50
N PRO A 24 17.62 15.26 6.70
CA PRO A 24 18.76 15.74 7.49
C PRO A 24 20.09 15.61 6.73
N ARG A 25 20.30 14.51 6.01
CA ARG A 25 21.49 14.31 5.19
C ARG A 25 21.54 15.23 3.98
N ALA A 26 20.41 15.43 3.30
CA ALA A 26 20.31 16.33 2.17
C ALA A 26 20.59 17.79 2.58
N GLN A 27 20.05 18.24 3.71
CA GLN A 27 20.34 19.56 4.26
C GLN A 27 21.82 19.74 4.61
N ALA A 28 22.43 18.73 5.24
CA ALA A 28 23.85 18.75 5.56
C ALA A 28 24.72 18.82 4.29
N PHE A 29 24.36 18.10 3.23
CA PHE A 29 25.05 18.14 1.94
C PHE A 29 24.96 19.53 1.29
N ILE A 30 23.77 20.12 1.20
CA ILE A 30 23.57 21.46 0.62
C ILE A 30 24.37 22.50 1.41
N LYS A 31 24.32 22.44 2.75
CA LYS A 31 25.09 23.32 3.62
C LYS A 31 26.58 23.18 3.35
N LEU A 32 27.09 21.95 3.29
CA LEU A 32 28.50 21.67 3.02
C LEU A 32 28.96 22.24 1.67
N CYS A 33 28.16 22.10 0.61
CA CYS A 33 28.46 22.67 -0.69
C CYS A 33 28.56 24.19 -0.64
N ASN A 34 27.59 24.86 -0.01
CA ASN A 34 27.57 26.32 0.14
C ASN A 34 28.74 26.84 0.98
N ASP A 35 29.06 26.15 2.07
CA ASP A 35 30.18 26.49 2.94
C ASP A 35 31.52 26.29 2.22
N ALA A 36 31.68 25.20 1.47
CA ALA A 36 32.89 24.90 0.71
C ALA A 36 33.13 25.93 -0.41
N LEU A 37 32.08 26.31 -1.17
CA LEU A 37 32.16 27.36 -2.19
C LEU A 37 32.56 28.69 -1.59
N SER A 38 31.88 29.10 -0.52
CA SER A 38 32.16 30.35 0.20
C SER A 38 33.60 30.37 0.71
N LYS A 39 34.08 29.26 1.27
CA LYS A 39 35.45 29.14 1.78
C LYS A 39 36.50 29.20 0.67
N THR A 40 36.26 28.52 -0.45
CA THR A 40 37.17 28.49 -1.61
C THR A 40 37.29 29.87 -2.26
N LEU A 41 36.19 30.61 -2.37
CA LEU A 41 36.23 31.98 -2.89
C LEU A 41 36.89 32.96 -1.91
N ARG A 42 36.80 32.72 -0.61
CA ARG A 42 37.48 33.52 0.42
C ARG A 42 38.97 33.19 0.55
N SER A 43 39.41 31.97 0.21
CA SER A 43 40.82 31.59 0.32
C SER A 43 41.72 32.29 -0.70
N VAL A 44 41.16 32.78 -1.82
CA VAL A 44 41.90 33.59 -2.79
C VAL A 44 41.97 35.04 -2.28
N SER A 45 42.84 35.28 -1.30
CA SER A 45 43.10 36.63 -0.80
C SER A 45 43.83 37.46 -1.86
N TYR A 46 43.68 38.79 -1.79
CA TYR A 46 44.40 39.69 -2.68
C TYR A 46 45.92 39.56 -2.50
N ASP A 47 46.40 39.37 -1.26
CA ASP A 47 47.83 39.28 -0.98
C ASP A 47 48.46 38.01 -1.58
N SER A 48 47.76 36.87 -1.49
CA SER A 48 48.20 35.64 -2.15
C SER A 48 48.18 35.75 -3.67
N PHE A 49 47.24 36.51 -4.22
CA PHE A 49 47.14 36.75 -5.66
C PHE A 49 48.24 37.72 -6.14
N ALA A 50 48.50 38.80 -5.40
CA ALA A 50 49.52 39.79 -5.71
C ALA A 50 50.93 39.23 -5.61
N ALA A 51 51.19 38.29 -4.70
CA ALA A 51 52.46 37.59 -4.59
C ALA A 51 52.83 36.82 -5.88
N CYS A 52 51.84 36.35 -6.65
CA CYS A 52 52.05 35.68 -7.94
C CYS A 52 52.34 36.66 -9.09
N PHE A 53 52.06 37.95 -8.92
CA PHE A 53 52.23 38.99 -9.93
C PHE A 53 52.99 40.22 -9.38
N PRO A 54 54.23 40.05 -8.89
CA PRO A 54 54.94 41.09 -8.15
C PRO A 54 55.20 42.37 -8.96
N LEU A 55 55.49 42.23 -10.27
CA LEU A 55 55.73 43.37 -11.17
C LEU A 55 54.47 44.23 -11.37
N ILE A 56 53.32 43.58 -11.57
CA ILE A 56 52.04 44.28 -11.78
C ILE A 56 51.54 44.86 -10.45
N ALA A 57 51.77 44.15 -9.34
CA ALA A 57 51.46 44.65 -8.01
C ALA A 57 52.21 45.95 -7.68
N SER A 58 53.45 46.12 -8.17
CA SER A 58 54.21 47.36 -7.98
C SER A 58 53.88 48.46 -8.98
N GLN A 59 53.60 48.11 -10.24
CA GLN A 59 53.42 49.10 -11.32
C GLN A 59 51.96 49.55 -11.47
N ALA A 60 50.98 48.70 -11.18
CA ALA A 60 49.56 48.97 -11.37
C ALA A 60 48.69 48.19 -10.36
N PRO A 61 48.76 48.52 -9.05
CA PRO A 61 48.02 47.82 -8.00
C PRO A 61 46.49 47.89 -8.19
N GLU A 62 45.97 49.02 -8.68
CA GLU A 62 44.53 49.20 -8.92
C GLU A 62 43.98 48.31 -10.05
N ALA A 63 44.76 48.15 -11.13
CA ALA A 63 44.40 47.24 -12.21
C ALA A 63 44.39 45.78 -11.72
N LEU A 64 45.38 45.40 -10.90
CA LEU A 64 45.46 44.05 -10.34
C LEU A 64 44.32 43.77 -9.35
N ARG A 65 43.93 44.75 -8.52
CA ARG A 65 42.74 44.67 -7.65
C ARG A 65 41.46 44.51 -8.46
N THR A 66 41.35 45.21 -9.58
CA THR A 66 40.22 45.09 -10.48
C THR A 66 40.14 43.68 -11.08
N VAL A 67 41.27 43.12 -11.53
CA VAL A 67 41.32 41.74 -12.06
C VAL A 67 41.06 40.69 -10.97
N HIS A 68 41.60 40.86 -9.76
CA HIS A 68 41.32 39.97 -8.63
C HIS A 68 39.83 39.98 -8.25
N ASN A 69 39.24 41.18 -8.20
CA ASN A 69 37.81 41.33 -8.00
C ASN A 69 37.03 40.70 -9.16
N MET A 70 37.38 40.95 -10.42
CA MET A 70 36.72 40.31 -11.57
C MET A 70 36.88 38.77 -11.56
N SER A 71 38.01 38.23 -11.13
CA SER A 71 38.22 36.79 -11.04
C SER A 71 37.37 36.17 -9.92
N ARG A 72 37.27 36.84 -8.78
CA ARG A 72 36.44 36.43 -7.63
C ARG A 72 34.95 36.64 -7.87
N ARG A 73 34.60 37.62 -8.70
CA ARG A 73 33.23 38.09 -8.98
C ARG A 73 32.70 37.68 -10.35
N GLY A 74 33.49 37.00 -11.19
CA GLY A 74 33.15 36.72 -12.59
C GLY A 74 32.90 38.00 -13.41
N ARG A 75 32.14 37.88 -14.51
CA ARG A 75 31.77 39.01 -15.38
C ARG A 75 30.71 39.97 -14.78
N GLY A 76 30.28 39.74 -13.54
CA GLY A 76 29.20 40.48 -12.86
C GLY A 76 29.60 40.95 -11.47
N ASP A 77 28.62 41.37 -10.68
CA ASP A 77 28.84 41.75 -9.28
C ASP A 77 29.19 40.50 -8.43
N GLY A 78 29.94 40.68 -7.34
CA GLY A 78 30.50 39.54 -6.59
C GLY A 78 29.48 38.57 -6.01
N GLU A 79 28.30 39.09 -5.71
CA GLU A 79 27.17 38.29 -5.27
C GLU A 79 26.53 37.51 -6.42
N GLU A 80 26.55 38.06 -7.64
CA GLU A 80 25.97 37.43 -8.83
C GLU A 80 26.73 36.19 -9.27
N THR A 81 28.07 36.17 -9.18
CA THR A 81 28.84 34.97 -9.50
C THR A 81 28.72 33.88 -8.43
N LEU A 82 28.64 34.24 -7.15
CA LEU A 82 28.36 33.26 -6.11
C LEU A 82 26.98 32.64 -6.32
N ARG A 83 25.97 33.47 -6.65
CA ARG A 83 24.62 33.02 -6.99
C ARG A 83 24.62 32.12 -8.22
N SER A 84 25.29 32.52 -9.31
CA SER A 84 25.42 31.69 -10.52
C SER A 84 26.06 30.33 -10.23
N LYS A 85 27.10 30.26 -9.38
CA LYS A 85 27.68 28.97 -8.98
C LYS A 85 26.72 28.15 -8.11
N GLN A 86 25.99 28.79 -7.20
CA GLN A 86 24.95 28.12 -6.40
C GLN A 86 23.82 27.59 -7.30
N ASP A 87 23.42 28.34 -8.32
CA ASP A 87 22.38 27.95 -9.28
C ASP A 87 22.82 26.74 -10.11
N GLU A 88 24.08 26.67 -10.54
CA GLU A 88 24.61 25.47 -11.21
C GLU A 88 24.62 24.25 -10.28
N PHE A 89 24.99 24.42 -9.00
CA PHE A 89 24.90 23.34 -8.02
C PHE A 89 23.45 22.90 -7.78
N GLN A 90 22.52 23.84 -7.70
CA GLN A 90 21.11 23.56 -7.54
C GLN A 90 20.57 22.79 -8.74
N ARG A 91 20.98 23.17 -9.96
CA ARG A 91 20.64 22.45 -11.19
C ARG A 91 21.15 21.01 -11.17
N ILE A 92 22.38 20.78 -10.71
CA ILE A 92 22.94 19.42 -10.56
C ILE A 92 22.17 18.62 -9.50
N ILE A 93 21.81 19.24 -8.38
CA ILE A 93 21.02 18.62 -7.31
C ILE A 93 19.66 18.13 -7.85
N GLU A 94 19.03 18.94 -8.69
CA GLU A 94 17.77 18.61 -9.35
C GLU A 94 17.94 17.53 -10.43
N GLU A 95 18.91 17.69 -11.33
CA GLU A 95 19.16 16.75 -12.44
C GLU A 95 19.48 15.33 -11.91
N LYS A 96 20.28 15.24 -10.85
CA LYS A 96 20.65 13.96 -10.24
C LYS A 96 19.68 13.51 -9.14
N SER A 97 18.59 14.25 -8.91
CA SER A 97 17.58 13.96 -7.88
C SER A 97 18.22 13.64 -6.53
N VAL A 98 19.24 14.43 -6.15
CA VAL A 98 20.10 14.15 -5.00
C VAL A 98 19.30 14.10 -3.71
N VAL A 99 18.37 15.03 -3.54
CA VAL A 99 17.50 15.09 -2.35
C VAL A 99 16.72 13.79 -2.17
N THR A 100 16.04 13.34 -3.23
CA THR A 100 15.27 12.10 -3.22
C THR A 100 16.14 10.88 -2.92
N ASN A 101 17.34 10.81 -3.51
CA ASN A 101 18.25 9.69 -3.32
C ASN A 101 18.85 9.66 -1.91
N LEU A 102 19.20 10.82 -1.34
CA LEU A 102 19.68 10.91 0.04
C LEU A 102 18.59 10.60 1.05
N ASN A 103 17.34 11.01 0.79
CA ASN A 103 16.19 10.64 1.62
C ASN A 103 15.96 9.12 1.59
N LYS A 104 15.94 8.50 0.41
CA LYS A 104 15.85 7.03 0.26
C LYS A 104 16.99 6.31 0.99
N LEU A 105 18.20 6.88 0.98
CA LEU A 105 19.33 6.32 1.70
C LEU A 105 19.10 6.37 3.22
N ASP A 106 18.58 7.47 3.75
CA ASP A 106 18.24 7.56 5.18
C ASP A 106 17.13 6.56 5.55
N ASP A 107 16.12 6.38 4.69
CA ASP A 107 15.10 5.34 4.87
C ASP A 107 15.72 3.94 4.92
N LEU A 108 16.61 3.61 3.99
CA LEU A 108 17.32 2.32 3.98
C LEU A 108 18.19 2.12 5.22
N VAL A 109 18.86 3.17 5.71
CA VAL A 109 19.68 3.11 6.92
C VAL A 109 18.81 2.88 8.16
N THR A 110 17.64 3.54 8.24
CA THR A 110 16.72 3.34 9.38
C THR A 110 16.11 1.95 9.38
N ASP A 111 15.72 1.43 8.21
CA ASP A 111 15.24 0.05 8.05
C ASP A 111 16.33 -0.96 8.38
N ALA A 112 17.57 -0.76 7.91
CA ALA A 112 18.70 -1.62 8.24
C ALA A 112 18.98 -1.64 9.76
N LYS A 113 18.94 -0.48 10.43
CA LYS A 113 19.06 -0.41 11.90
C LYS A 113 17.94 -1.17 12.60
N ARG A 114 16.70 -1.06 12.09
CA ARG A 114 15.53 -1.77 12.64
C ARG A 114 15.66 -3.28 12.47
N ARG A 115 16.13 -3.75 11.31
CA ARG A 115 16.39 -5.17 11.06
C ARG A 115 17.51 -5.71 11.94
N LYS A 116 18.60 -4.95 12.09
CA LYS A 116 19.69 -5.31 13.01
C LYS A 116 19.20 -5.43 14.45
N ALA A 117 18.37 -4.50 14.92
CA ALA A 117 17.80 -4.55 16.28
C ALA A 117 16.84 -5.73 16.50
N ARG A 118 16.27 -6.30 15.44
CA ARG A 118 15.37 -7.47 15.49
C ARG A 118 16.09 -8.80 15.24
N ALA A 119 17.32 -8.76 14.75
CA ALA A 119 18.09 -9.95 14.44
C ALA A 119 18.52 -10.64 15.75
N THR A 120 18.29 -11.95 15.82
CA THR A 120 18.70 -12.81 16.94
C THR A 120 20.09 -13.42 16.74
N SER A 121 20.63 -13.36 15.53
CA SER A 121 21.97 -13.82 15.16
C SER A 121 22.89 -12.61 14.93
N ASP A 122 24.13 -12.70 15.41
CA ASP A 122 25.19 -11.70 15.21
C ASP A 122 26.07 -12.03 14.00
N GLU A 123 25.62 -12.93 13.13
CA GLU A 123 26.36 -13.30 11.92
C GLU A 123 26.42 -12.12 10.94
N PRO A 124 27.61 -11.80 10.39
CA PRO A 124 27.76 -10.65 9.51
C PRO A 124 26.95 -10.84 8.23
N PRO A 125 26.27 -9.79 7.73
CA PRO A 125 25.48 -9.88 6.52
C PRO A 125 26.37 -10.20 5.32
N ILE A 126 25.97 -11.19 4.53
CA ILE A 126 26.65 -11.56 3.28
C ILE A 126 26.47 -10.41 2.27
N PRO A 127 27.55 -9.89 1.68
CA PRO A 127 27.43 -8.78 0.76
C PRO A 127 26.75 -9.24 -0.55
N PRO A 128 25.94 -8.38 -1.19
CA PRO A 128 25.10 -8.79 -2.31
C PRO A 128 25.90 -9.22 -3.56
N HIS A 129 27.14 -8.76 -3.71
CA HIS A 129 27.99 -9.11 -4.86
C HIS A 129 28.59 -10.52 -4.77
N THR A 130 28.54 -11.17 -3.60
CA THR A 130 28.95 -12.57 -3.44
C THR A 130 27.77 -13.54 -3.54
N LEU A 131 26.54 -13.03 -3.65
CA LEU A 131 25.35 -13.85 -3.77
C LEU A 131 25.17 -14.37 -5.20
N PRO A 132 24.79 -15.64 -5.39
CA PRO A 132 24.47 -16.16 -6.72
C PRO A 132 23.19 -15.52 -7.26
N ALA A 133 23.13 -15.39 -8.60
CA ALA A 133 22.01 -14.73 -9.28
C ALA A 133 20.64 -15.36 -8.95
N SER A 134 20.58 -16.68 -8.81
CA SER A 134 19.34 -17.40 -8.42
C SER A 134 18.79 -16.92 -7.08
N THR A 135 19.66 -16.70 -6.09
CA THR A 135 19.26 -16.22 -4.76
C THR A 135 18.74 -14.79 -4.81
N ILE A 136 19.36 -13.94 -5.63
CA ILE A 136 18.92 -12.55 -5.82
C ILE A 136 17.51 -12.55 -6.44
N ILE A 137 17.32 -13.31 -7.52
CA ILE A 137 16.02 -13.41 -8.21
C ILE A 137 14.96 -13.97 -7.24
N SER A 138 15.25 -15.04 -6.50
CA SER A 138 14.30 -15.61 -5.56
C SER A 138 13.95 -14.64 -4.44
N ALA A 139 14.91 -13.87 -3.93
CA ALA A 139 14.68 -12.87 -2.90
C ALA A 139 13.75 -11.74 -3.38
N HIS A 140 13.89 -11.31 -4.65
CA HIS A 140 13.01 -10.31 -5.24
C HIS A 140 11.61 -10.86 -5.58
N LEU A 141 11.50 -12.13 -5.94
CA LEU A 141 10.22 -12.78 -6.23
C LEU A 141 9.45 -13.16 -4.97
N ALA A 142 10.14 -13.45 -3.86
CA ALA A 142 9.53 -13.85 -2.59
C ALA A 142 8.41 -12.91 -2.08
N PRO A 143 8.55 -11.57 -2.03
CA PRO A 143 7.47 -10.70 -1.56
C PRO A 143 6.25 -10.71 -2.48
N LEU A 144 6.46 -10.80 -3.79
CA LEU A 144 5.36 -10.92 -4.76
C LEU A 144 4.63 -12.25 -4.56
N GLN A 145 5.38 -13.36 -4.49
CA GLN A 145 4.82 -14.69 -4.26
C GLN A 145 4.05 -14.76 -2.94
N ALA A 146 4.58 -14.18 -1.85
CA ALA A 146 3.90 -14.12 -0.56
C ALA A 146 2.59 -13.32 -0.63
N SER A 147 2.58 -12.19 -1.35
CA SER A 147 1.36 -11.41 -1.58
C SER A 147 0.31 -12.21 -2.36
N GLN A 148 0.71 -12.85 -3.46
CA GLN A 148 -0.19 -13.68 -4.27
C GLN A 148 -0.72 -14.89 -3.49
N GLN A 149 0.13 -15.56 -2.71
CA GLN A 149 -0.28 -16.68 -1.87
C GLN A 149 -1.32 -16.25 -0.83
N SER A 150 -1.12 -15.09 -0.19
CA SER A 150 -2.08 -14.54 0.77
C SER A 150 -3.44 -14.25 0.11
N GLN A 151 -3.45 -13.66 -1.09
CA GLN A 151 -4.68 -13.42 -1.85
C GLN A 151 -5.40 -14.72 -2.23
N LEU A 152 -4.67 -15.74 -2.67
CA LEU A 152 -5.26 -17.04 -3.01
C LEU A 152 -5.83 -17.75 -1.78
N ASN A 153 -5.12 -17.72 -0.65
CA ASN A 153 -5.60 -18.28 0.60
C ASN A 153 -6.90 -17.60 1.07
N ALA A 154 -6.96 -16.27 0.98
CA ALA A 154 -8.18 -15.53 1.29
C ALA A 154 -9.35 -15.94 0.38
N LYS A 155 -9.11 -16.09 -0.94
CA LYS A 155 -10.14 -16.57 -1.88
C LYS A 155 -10.61 -17.98 -1.56
N ILE A 156 -9.69 -18.90 -1.27
CA ILE A 156 -10.02 -20.28 -0.87
C ILE A 156 -10.88 -20.26 0.38
N GLN A 157 -10.52 -19.45 1.38
CA GLN A 157 -11.30 -19.31 2.60
C GLN A 157 -12.71 -18.79 2.32
N THR A 158 -12.85 -17.75 1.50
CA THR A 158 -14.17 -17.22 1.10
C THR A 158 -15.01 -18.24 0.35
N ILE A 159 -14.44 -18.97 -0.61
CA ILE A 159 -15.17 -19.99 -1.37
C ILE A 159 -15.56 -21.16 -0.46
N SER A 160 -14.67 -21.59 0.44
CA SER A 160 -14.95 -22.67 1.37
C SER A 160 -16.11 -22.33 2.33
N SER A 161 -16.19 -21.08 2.79
CA SER A 161 -17.29 -20.63 3.67
C SER A 161 -18.60 -20.52 2.90
N GLN A 162 -18.58 -20.04 1.65
CA GLN A 162 -19.74 -20.01 0.77
C GLN A 162 -20.26 -21.43 0.47
N ASN A 163 -19.37 -22.35 0.11
CA ASN A 163 -19.73 -23.74 -0.15
C ASN A 163 -20.33 -24.40 1.09
N ALA A 164 -19.75 -24.17 2.28
CA ALA A 164 -20.32 -24.66 3.53
C ALA A 164 -21.72 -24.10 3.79
N GLY A 165 -21.98 -22.83 3.45
CA GLY A 165 -23.32 -22.24 3.52
C GLY A 165 -24.30 -22.90 2.54
N LEU A 166 -23.91 -23.06 1.28
CA LEU A 166 -24.73 -23.69 0.24
C LEU A 166 -25.09 -25.14 0.58
N VAL A 167 -24.13 -25.91 1.09
CA VAL A 167 -24.37 -27.30 1.53
C VAL A 167 -25.41 -27.34 2.64
N LYS A 168 -25.33 -26.45 3.63
CA LYS A 168 -26.34 -26.37 4.72
C LYS A 168 -27.73 -26.08 4.16
N THR A 169 -27.86 -25.11 3.27
CA THR A 169 -29.15 -24.77 2.65
C THR A 169 -29.70 -25.97 1.86
N LEU A 170 -28.86 -26.63 1.07
CA LEU A 170 -29.25 -27.79 0.27
C LEU A 170 -29.71 -28.96 1.16
N THR A 171 -29.01 -29.22 2.26
CA THR A 171 -29.42 -30.27 3.22
C THR A 171 -30.76 -29.95 3.88
N ALA A 172 -31.00 -28.69 4.25
CA ALA A 172 -32.27 -28.26 4.83
C ALA A 172 -33.42 -28.41 3.82
N GLN A 173 -33.20 -27.95 2.58
CA GLN A 173 -34.18 -28.08 1.49
C GLN A 173 -34.49 -29.56 1.18
N ARG A 174 -33.49 -30.44 1.20
CA ARG A 174 -33.72 -31.88 1.00
C ARG A 174 -34.59 -32.47 2.10
N SER A 175 -34.33 -32.14 3.37
CA SER A 175 -35.19 -32.60 4.47
C SER A 175 -36.61 -32.05 4.41
N GLU A 176 -36.77 -30.80 3.94
CA GLU A 176 -38.09 -30.20 3.73
C GLU A 176 -38.86 -30.90 2.63
N ILE A 177 -38.20 -31.19 1.50
CA ILE A 177 -38.80 -31.96 0.39
C ILE A 177 -39.22 -33.35 0.86
N GLU A 178 -38.38 -34.05 1.61
CA GLU A 178 -38.70 -35.39 2.14
C GLU A 178 -39.93 -35.36 3.04
N SER A 179 -40.04 -34.34 3.90
CA SER A 179 -41.22 -34.11 4.75
C SER A 179 -42.48 -33.81 3.92
N LEU A 180 -42.38 -32.91 2.92
CA LEU A 180 -43.50 -32.56 2.05
C LEU A 180 -44.00 -33.76 1.24
N VAL A 181 -43.08 -34.58 0.71
CA VAL A 181 -43.41 -35.80 -0.03
C VAL A 181 -44.08 -36.81 0.91
N GLY A 182 -43.56 -37.01 2.12
CA GLY A 182 -44.18 -37.89 3.11
C GLY A 182 -45.60 -37.46 3.50
N MET A 183 -45.84 -36.15 3.66
CA MET A 183 -47.19 -35.63 3.89
C MET A 183 -48.12 -35.86 2.70
N LEU A 184 -47.63 -35.65 1.47
CA LEU A 184 -48.41 -35.88 0.26
C LEU A 184 -48.78 -37.36 0.09
N GLU A 185 -47.83 -38.27 0.32
CA GLU A 185 -48.09 -39.72 0.33
C GLU A 185 -49.12 -40.12 1.39
N GLY A 186 -49.10 -39.47 2.56
CA GLY A 186 -50.13 -39.65 3.59
C GLY A 186 -51.52 -39.23 3.10
N VAL A 187 -51.63 -38.02 2.54
CA VAL A 187 -52.91 -37.51 2.00
C VAL A 187 -53.43 -38.38 0.85
N VAL A 188 -52.55 -38.89 -0.03
CA VAL A 188 -52.94 -39.82 -1.10
C VAL A 188 -53.50 -41.12 -0.52
N ARG A 189 -52.85 -41.71 0.49
CA ARG A 189 -53.38 -42.90 1.16
C ARG A 189 -54.72 -42.66 1.84
N ASP A 190 -54.88 -41.50 2.48
CA ASP A 190 -56.15 -41.12 3.12
C ASP A 190 -57.28 -40.98 2.08
N LEU A 191 -56.99 -40.41 0.91
CA LEU A 191 -57.94 -40.30 -0.21
C LEU A 191 -58.26 -41.67 -0.83
N GLU A 192 -57.26 -42.54 -1.01
CA GLU A 192 -57.47 -43.91 -1.49
C GLU A 192 -58.35 -44.71 -0.50
N GLN A 193 -58.11 -44.56 0.80
CA GLN A 193 -58.92 -45.19 1.83
C GLN A 193 -60.35 -44.64 1.85
N ALA A 194 -60.52 -43.32 1.79
CA ALA A 194 -61.84 -42.69 1.71
C ALA A 194 -62.61 -43.12 0.46
N GLY A 195 -61.92 -43.19 -0.69
CA GLY A 195 -62.50 -43.69 -1.95
C GLY A 195 -62.92 -45.16 -1.87
N GLY A 196 -62.10 -46.01 -1.23
CA GLY A 196 -62.42 -47.41 -0.98
C GLY A 196 -63.66 -47.59 -0.08
N LEU A 197 -63.78 -46.78 0.98
CA LEU A 197 -64.95 -46.77 1.85
C LEU A 197 -66.22 -46.33 1.11
N LEU A 198 -66.14 -45.24 0.33
CA LEU A 198 -67.25 -44.76 -0.50
C LEU A 198 -67.68 -45.80 -1.55
N GLN A 199 -66.74 -46.53 -2.14
CA GLN A 199 -67.05 -47.60 -3.08
C GLN A 199 -67.74 -48.79 -2.39
N ALA A 200 -67.34 -49.13 -1.17
CA ALA A 200 -67.98 -50.17 -0.37
C ALA A 200 -69.41 -49.81 0.03
N GLU A 201 -69.63 -48.60 0.55
CA GLU A 201 -70.98 -48.09 0.88
C GLU A 201 -71.85 -47.93 -0.37
N GLY A 202 -71.30 -47.38 -1.46
CA GLY A 202 -72.00 -47.28 -2.74
C GLY A 202 -72.38 -48.64 -3.31
N GLY A 203 -71.53 -49.65 -3.14
CA GLY A 203 -71.84 -51.05 -3.51
C GLY A 203 -72.98 -51.65 -2.68
N GLN A 204 -72.98 -51.42 -1.37
CA GLN A 204 -74.05 -51.87 -0.48
C GLN A 204 -75.39 -51.17 -0.79
N LEU A 205 -75.36 -49.86 -1.05
CA LEU A 205 -76.56 -49.11 -1.45
C LEU A 205 -77.07 -49.53 -2.83
N ALA A 206 -76.19 -49.80 -3.79
CA ALA A 206 -76.58 -50.30 -5.11
C ALA A 206 -77.17 -51.71 -5.03
N GLN A 207 -76.65 -52.56 -4.14
CA GLN A 207 -77.16 -53.91 -3.92
C GLN A 207 -78.51 -53.87 -3.20
N GLY A 208 -78.65 -53.04 -2.16
CA GLY A 208 -79.93 -52.77 -1.51
C GLY A 208 -80.97 -52.14 -2.43
N ALA A 209 -80.56 -51.27 -3.37
CA ALA A 209 -81.45 -50.72 -4.39
C ALA A 209 -81.93 -51.78 -5.38
N ARG A 210 -81.05 -52.70 -5.81
CA ARG A 210 -81.43 -53.85 -6.66
C ARG A 210 -82.36 -54.81 -5.94
N GLU A 211 -82.11 -55.10 -4.67
CA GLU A 211 -82.97 -55.95 -3.84
C GLU A 211 -84.35 -55.31 -3.61
N ALA A 212 -84.40 -53.99 -3.38
CA ALA A 212 -85.66 -53.25 -3.27
C ALA A 212 -86.42 -53.16 -4.61
N GLU A 213 -85.72 -53.03 -5.73
CA GLU A 213 -86.32 -53.04 -7.07
C GLU A 213 -86.93 -54.41 -7.41
N VAL A 214 -86.24 -55.50 -7.07
CA VAL A 214 -86.77 -56.87 -7.21
C VAL A 214 -87.99 -57.09 -6.29
N ALA A 215 -87.92 -56.65 -5.03
CA ALA A 215 -89.03 -56.76 -4.09
C ALA A 215 -90.27 -55.94 -4.49
N MET A 216 -90.10 -54.80 -5.18
CA MET A 216 -91.21 -54.01 -5.74
C MET A 216 -91.77 -54.59 -7.05
N ALA A 217 -91.03 -55.46 -7.75
CA ALA A 217 -91.51 -56.14 -8.94
C ALA A 217 -92.32 -57.43 -8.64
N GLU A 218 -92.27 -57.93 -7.40
CA GLU A 218 -93.00 -59.13 -6.93
C GLU A 218 -94.35 -58.82 -6.24
N VAL A 219 -94.79 -57.56 -6.24
CA VAL A 219 -96.11 -57.09 -5.74
C VAL A 219 -97.02 -56.74 -6.92
#